data_AF-A0A0Q6WFL4-F1
#
_entry.id   AF-A0A0Q6WFL4-F1
#
_cell.length_a   1.000
_cell.length_b   1.000
_cell.length_c   1.000
_cell.angle_alpha   90.00
_cell.angle_beta   90.00
_cell.angle_gamma   90.00
#
_symmetry.space_group_name_H-M   'P 1'
#
loop_
_entity.id
_entity.type
_entity.pdbx_description
1 polymer ?
#
loop_
_entity_poly.entity_id
_entity_poly.type
_entity_poly.pdbx_seq_one_letter_code
_entity_poly.pdbx_strand_id
1 'polypeptide(L)'
;MMEQLLNKLAQAMGQLDHLDQEGFVGLVSEALAPYPDLGWVLAPDPANSALLRLSLSVRNAPEFRERAAASGLLPLAGEGWEIGLGVPPRDGPIYLEAQAGDEVLAIDGELMGWQMRAADGMVDLVLGIAPGPLRALGQAELEELADIFTLGELGELNMMDHVNSVSVEQIDGLSRDWPSLATLRAGFADAFPACAYAEWLRSARS
;
A
#
# COMPACT_ATOMS: atom_id res chain seq x y z
N MET A 1 -6.64 19.63 -16.02
CA MET A 1 -7.50 18.56 -15.49
C MET A 1 -6.85 17.87 -14.27
N MET A 2 -5.60 17.41 -14.36
CA MET A 2 -4.82 16.91 -13.20
C MET A 2 -4.59 17.99 -12.14
N GLU A 3 -4.06 19.15 -12.53
CA GLU A 3 -3.82 20.28 -11.63
C GLU A 3 -5.10 20.72 -10.89
N GLN A 4 -6.25 20.71 -11.58
CA GLN A 4 -7.53 21.02 -10.97
C GLN A 4 -7.95 20.00 -9.90
N LEU A 5 -7.74 18.70 -10.16
CA LEU A 5 -7.96 17.66 -9.16
C LEU A 5 -7.05 17.88 -7.95
N LEU A 6 -5.74 18.04 -8.18
CA LEU A 6 -4.76 18.21 -7.11
C LEU A 6 -5.03 19.47 -6.29
N ASN A 7 -5.46 20.57 -6.91
CA ASN A 7 -5.87 21.77 -6.19
C ASN A 7 -7.10 21.54 -5.31
N LYS A 8 -8.10 20.78 -5.78
CA LYS A 8 -9.26 20.41 -4.96
C LYS A 8 -8.87 19.52 -3.78
N LEU A 9 -8.03 18.52 -4.02
CA LEU A 9 -7.54 17.62 -2.95
C LEU A 9 -6.68 18.39 -1.94
N ALA A 10 -5.78 19.26 -2.41
CA ALA A 10 -4.98 20.13 -1.55
C ALA A 10 -5.85 21.06 -0.68
N GLN A 11 -6.94 21.60 -1.25
CA GLN A 11 -7.91 22.38 -0.50
C GLN A 11 -8.58 21.54 0.61
N ALA A 12 -8.98 20.29 0.31
CA ALA A 12 -9.56 19.40 1.31
C ALA A 12 -8.55 19.07 2.42
N MET A 13 -7.30 18.74 2.05
CA MET A 13 -6.22 18.47 3.01
C MET A 13 -5.89 19.68 3.87
N GLY A 14 -5.89 20.89 3.30
CA GLY A 14 -5.68 22.14 4.05
C GLY A 14 -6.82 22.53 4.99
N GLN A 15 -7.97 21.84 4.94
CA GLN A 15 -9.12 22.07 5.83
C GLN A 15 -9.32 20.94 6.84
N LEU A 16 -8.39 19.98 6.93
CA LEU A 16 -8.56 18.75 7.71
C LEU A 16 -8.84 19.03 9.19
N ASP A 17 -8.22 20.06 9.78
CA ASP A 17 -8.46 20.49 11.17
C ASP A 17 -9.79 21.23 11.40
N HIS A 18 -10.53 21.51 10.32
CA HIS A 18 -11.77 22.29 10.33
C HIS A 18 -12.98 21.51 9.83
N LEU A 19 -12.78 20.25 9.43
CA LEU A 19 -13.82 19.37 8.92
C LEU A 19 -13.97 18.19 9.85
N ASP A 20 -15.21 17.70 9.98
CA ASP A 20 -15.43 16.35 10.48
C ASP A 20 -15.13 15.31 9.38
N GLN A 21 -15.15 14.05 9.76
CA GLN A 21 -14.85 12.95 8.86
C GLN A 21 -15.78 12.93 7.63
N GLU A 22 -17.09 13.15 7.83
CA GLU A 22 -18.06 13.15 6.73
C GLU A 22 -17.82 14.31 5.76
N GLY A 23 -17.54 15.51 6.28
CA GLY A 23 -17.21 16.68 5.47
C GLY A 23 -15.95 16.47 4.64
N PHE A 24 -14.89 15.93 5.23
CA PHE A 24 -13.65 15.61 4.51
C PHE A 24 -13.90 14.57 3.40
N VAL A 25 -14.56 13.46 3.75
CA VAL A 25 -14.92 12.41 2.77
C VAL A 25 -15.76 12.96 1.63
N GLY A 26 -16.69 13.88 1.93
CA GLY A 26 -17.51 14.56 0.92
C GLY A 26 -16.66 15.36 -0.08
N LEU A 27 -15.72 16.18 0.41
CA LEU A 27 -14.84 16.97 -0.45
C LEU A 27 -13.93 16.10 -1.33
N VAL A 28 -13.33 15.05 -0.75
CA VAL A 28 -12.48 14.12 -1.51
C VAL A 28 -13.30 13.38 -2.56
N SER A 29 -14.51 12.93 -2.21
CA SER A 29 -15.41 12.24 -3.14
C SER A 29 -15.87 13.16 -4.28
N GLU A 30 -16.18 14.43 -4.00
CA GLU A 30 -16.51 15.41 -5.03
C GLU A 30 -15.32 15.68 -5.97
N ALA A 31 -14.10 15.79 -5.41
CA ALA A 31 -12.89 15.98 -6.18
C ALA A 31 -12.62 14.79 -7.12
N LEU A 32 -12.83 13.56 -6.63
CA LEU A 32 -12.61 12.31 -7.35
C LEU A 32 -13.77 11.87 -8.25
N ALA A 33 -14.94 12.50 -8.17
CA ALA A 33 -16.11 12.14 -8.99
C ALA A 33 -15.84 12.02 -10.52
N PRO A 34 -14.96 12.84 -11.14
CA PRO A 34 -14.58 12.66 -12.55
C PRO A 34 -13.66 11.45 -12.83
N TYR A 35 -13.17 10.78 -11.79
CA TYR A 35 -12.21 9.67 -11.83
C TYR A 35 -12.72 8.49 -10.99
N PRO A 36 -13.82 7.84 -11.40
CA PRO A 36 -14.50 6.80 -10.61
C PRO A 36 -13.62 5.57 -10.34
N ASP A 37 -12.57 5.36 -11.13
CA ASP A 37 -11.65 4.23 -10.99
C ASP A 37 -10.54 4.48 -9.95
N LEU A 38 -10.48 5.68 -9.38
CA LEU A 38 -9.53 6.01 -8.31
C LEU A 38 -10.11 5.67 -6.94
N GLY A 39 -9.36 4.91 -6.16
CA GLY A 39 -9.54 4.81 -4.70
C GLY A 39 -8.63 5.79 -3.97
N TRP A 40 -8.77 5.87 -2.65
CA TRP A 40 -7.86 6.67 -1.82
C TRP A 40 -7.79 6.13 -0.39
N VAL A 41 -6.66 6.41 0.27
CA VAL A 41 -6.44 6.14 1.69
C VAL A 41 -5.78 7.35 2.32
N LEU A 42 -6.27 7.75 3.50
CA LEU A 42 -5.67 8.79 4.34
C LEU A 42 -5.21 8.16 5.65
N ALA A 43 -3.93 8.30 5.98
CA ALA A 43 -3.36 7.87 7.26
C ALA A 43 -2.07 8.65 7.58
N PRO A 44 -1.53 8.54 8.81
CA PRO A 44 -0.20 9.05 9.12
C PRO A 44 0.86 8.46 8.20
N ASP A 45 1.90 9.24 7.92
CA ASP A 45 3.04 8.80 7.15
C ASP A 45 3.89 7.80 7.96
N PRO A 46 4.16 6.58 7.47
CA PRO A 46 4.98 5.57 8.15
C PRO A 46 6.40 6.01 8.50
N ALA A 47 6.98 6.97 7.77
CA ALA A 47 8.31 7.50 8.05
C ALA A 47 8.28 8.73 8.96
N ASN A 48 7.13 9.41 9.05
CA ASN A 48 6.94 10.60 9.86
C ASN A 48 5.50 10.72 10.35
N SER A 49 5.19 10.18 11.53
CA SER A 49 3.83 10.18 12.08
C SER A 49 3.23 11.57 12.35
N ALA A 50 4.03 12.65 12.27
CA ALA A 50 3.54 14.02 12.33
C ALA A 50 2.98 14.54 10.98
N LEU A 51 3.14 13.78 9.89
CA LEU A 51 2.63 14.10 8.57
C LEU A 51 1.42 13.21 8.25
N LEU A 52 0.34 13.79 7.72
CA LEU A 52 -0.77 13.03 7.14
C LEU A 52 -0.56 12.82 5.64
N ARG A 53 -0.89 11.63 5.15
CA ARG A 53 -0.70 11.28 3.75
C ARG A 53 -1.99 10.79 3.12
N LEU A 54 -2.37 11.42 2.02
CA LEU A 54 -3.42 10.95 1.12
C LEU A 54 -2.78 10.21 -0.06
N SER A 55 -2.90 8.88 -0.09
CA SER A 55 -2.45 8.08 -1.23
C SER A 55 -3.62 7.76 -2.14
N LEU A 56 -3.49 8.09 -3.42
CA LEU A 56 -4.46 7.71 -4.46
C LEU A 56 -4.15 6.30 -4.97
N SER A 57 -5.20 5.50 -5.08
CA SER A 57 -5.18 4.18 -5.69
C SER A 57 -5.44 4.29 -7.19
N VAL A 58 -4.53 3.77 -7.99
CA VAL A 58 -4.46 3.91 -9.46
C VAL A 58 -4.48 2.57 -10.21
N ARG A 59 -4.60 1.43 -9.51
CA ARG A 59 -4.58 0.07 -10.07
C ARG A 59 -5.60 -0.09 -11.20
N ASN A 60 -6.78 0.50 -11.03
CA ASN A 60 -7.87 0.45 -12.01
C ASN A 60 -7.88 1.66 -12.96
N ALA A 61 -6.92 2.58 -12.85
CA ALA A 61 -6.86 3.83 -13.59
C ALA A 61 -5.52 4.05 -14.31
N PRO A 62 -5.12 3.15 -15.26
CA PRO A 62 -3.81 3.21 -15.91
C PRO A 62 -3.57 4.53 -16.66
N GLU A 63 -4.58 5.08 -17.35
CA GLU A 63 -4.45 6.38 -18.02
C GLU A 63 -4.20 7.53 -17.03
N PHE A 64 -4.79 7.45 -15.84
CA PHE A 64 -4.55 8.46 -14.81
C PHE A 64 -3.11 8.37 -14.30
N ARG A 65 -2.62 7.15 -14.06
CA ARG A 65 -1.25 6.89 -13.66
C ARG A 65 -0.25 7.48 -14.66
N GLU A 66 -0.42 7.23 -15.95
CA GLU A 66 0.45 7.77 -17.01
C GLU A 66 0.46 9.30 -17.02
N ARG A 67 -0.72 9.93 -16.94
CA ARG A 67 -0.84 11.39 -16.88
C ARG A 67 -0.20 11.98 -15.64
N ALA A 68 -0.35 11.31 -14.50
CA ALA A 68 0.24 11.75 -13.24
C ALA A 68 1.77 11.71 -13.31
N ALA A 69 2.34 10.60 -13.80
CA ALA A 69 3.79 10.45 -14.01
C ALA A 69 4.33 11.53 -14.98
N ALA A 70 3.64 11.79 -16.09
CA ALA A 70 4.04 12.80 -17.06
C ALA A 70 3.93 14.25 -16.54
N SER A 71 3.07 14.49 -15.54
CA SER A 71 2.81 15.85 -15.03
C SER A 71 3.93 16.38 -14.14
N GLY A 72 4.66 15.50 -13.44
CA GLY A 72 5.64 15.90 -12.42
C GLY A 72 5.03 16.67 -11.23
N LEU A 73 3.70 16.65 -11.07
CA LEU A 73 2.99 17.39 -10.02
C LEU A 73 2.86 16.61 -8.70
N LEU A 74 3.22 15.32 -8.70
CA LEU A 74 3.16 14.45 -7.54
C LEU A 74 4.57 13.96 -7.16
N PRO A 75 4.89 13.81 -5.86
CA PRO A 75 4.00 14.12 -4.73
C PRO A 75 3.72 15.63 -4.56
N LEU A 76 2.54 15.97 -4.07
CA LEU A 76 2.16 17.35 -3.74
C LEU A 76 2.11 17.51 -2.22
N ALA A 77 2.92 18.41 -1.68
CA ALA A 77 3.02 18.63 -0.23
C ALA A 77 2.42 19.97 0.20
N GLY A 78 1.89 20.00 1.42
CA GLY A 78 1.47 21.20 2.14
C GLY A 78 1.93 21.17 3.60
N GLU A 79 1.47 22.12 4.40
CA GLU A 79 1.80 22.15 5.83
C GLU A 79 1.15 20.97 6.56
N GLY A 80 1.97 20.03 7.04
CA GLY A 80 1.51 18.85 7.79
C GLY A 80 0.90 17.73 6.95
N TRP A 81 0.91 17.82 5.61
CA TRP A 81 0.35 16.77 4.76
C TRP A 81 1.03 16.59 3.39
N GLU A 82 0.84 15.41 2.79
CA GLU A 82 1.27 15.08 1.41
C GLU A 82 0.19 14.29 0.65
N ILE A 83 0.10 14.52 -0.66
CA ILE A 83 -0.69 13.73 -1.61
C ILE A 83 0.27 12.96 -2.52
N GLY A 84 0.09 11.64 -2.62
CA GLY A 84 0.93 10.75 -3.41
C GLY A 84 0.15 9.66 -4.12
N LEU A 85 0.86 8.75 -4.79
CA LEU A 85 0.27 7.63 -5.53
C LEU A 85 0.75 6.30 -4.98
N GLY A 86 -0.19 5.36 -4.89
CA GLY A 86 0.03 3.92 -4.96
C GLY A 86 0.95 3.28 -3.93
N VAL A 87 1.44 4.02 -2.94
CA VAL A 87 2.04 3.46 -1.73
C VAL A 87 1.14 3.81 -0.54
N PRO A 88 0.44 2.81 0.03
CA PRO A 88 -0.51 3.07 1.10
C PRO A 88 0.20 3.57 2.35
N PRO A 89 -0.27 4.68 2.96
CA PRO A 89 0.20 5.08 4.27
C PRO A 89 -0.28 4.07 5.31
N ARG A 90 0.59 3.70 6.25
CA ARG A 90 0.26 2.76 7.33
C ARG A 90 1.06 3.10 8.57
N ASP A 91 0.38 3.27 9.70
CA ASP A 91 0.97 3.40 11.03
C ASP A 91 0.22 2.47 12.00
N GLY A 92 0.31 1.16 11.74
CA GLY A 92 -0.47 0.16 12.47
C GLY A 92 -0.09 -1.29 12.13
N PRO A 93 -0.66 -2.27 12.85
CA PRO A 93 -0.43 -3.69 12.58
C PRO A 93 -1.01 -4.14 11.22
N ILE A 94 -0.47 -5.22 10.68
CA ILE A 94 -0.98 -5.84 9.44
C ILE A 94 -2.09 -6.81 9.81
N TYR A 95 -3.34 -6.47 9.47
CA TYR A 95 -4.49 -7.23 9.94
C TYR A 95 -5.58 -7.35 8.87
N LEU A 96 -6.20 -8.54 8.78
CA LEU A 96 -7.39 -8.79 7.99
C LEU A 96 -8.39 -9.64 8.77
N GLU A 97 -9.67 -9.45 8.47
CA GLU A 97 -10.74 -10.37 8.85
C GLU A 97 -11.23 -11.09 7.59
N ALA A 98 -11.25 -12.42 7.64
CA ALA A 98 -11.74 -13.25 6.55
C ALA A 98 -12.91 -14.12 7.01
N GLN A 99 -13.97 -14.16 6.21
CA GLN A 99 -15.09 -15.07 6.44
C GLN A 99 -14.74 -16.46 5.90
N ALA A 100 -14.73 -17.47 6.77
CA ALA A 100 -14.51 -18.88 6.43
C ALA A 100 -15.73 -19.72 6.85
N GLY A 101 -16.68 -19.90 5.92
CA GLY A 101 -17.97 -20.51 6.24
C GLY A 101 -18.77 -19.63 7.21
N ASP A 102 -19.10 -20.15 8.39
CA ASP A 102 -19.81 -19.40 9.44
C ASP A 102 -18.86 -18.70 10.44
N GLU A 103 -17.54 -18.87 10.28
CA GLU A 103 -16.53 -18.30 11.19
C GLU A 103 -15.86 -17.05 10.60
N VAL A 104 -15.50 -16.10 11.47
CA VAL A 104 -14.63 -14.97 11.12
C VAL A 104 -13.24 -15.27 11.65
N LEU A 105 -12.28 -15.37 10.73
CA LEU A 105 -10.88 -15.54 11.05
C LEU A 105 -10.20 -14.18 11.16
N ALA A 106 -9.64 -13.91 12.33
CA ALA A 106 -8.74 -12.80 12.57
C ALA A 106 -7.33 -13.22 12.12
N ILE A 107 -6.78 -12.51 11.12
CA ILE A 107 -5.50 -12.84 10.50
C ILE A 107 -4.50 -11.75 10.83
N ASP A 108 -3.51 -12.11 11.64
CA ASP A 108 -2.34 -11.28 11.93
C ASP A 108 -1.25 -11.53 10.87
N GLY A 109 -1.08 -10.58 9.96
CA GLY A 109 -0.09 -10.64 8.90
C GLY A 109 1.35 -10.60 9.42
N GLU A 110 1.59 -10.12 10.64
CA GLU A 110 2.94 -10.08 11.23
C GLU A 110 3.49 -11.49 11.52
N LEU A 111 2.60 -12.48 11.62
CA LEU A 111 2.94 -13.90 11.78
C LEU A 111 3.33 -14.58 10.46
N MET A 112 3.20 -13.89 9.33
CA MET A 112 3.61 -14.37 8.02
C MET A 112 5.07 -13.99 7.73
N GLY A 113 5.79 -14.90 7.08
CA GLY A 113 7.13 -14.66 6.58
C GLY A 113 7.11 -14.14 5.16
N TRP A 114 8.21 -13.57 4.66
CA TRP A 114 8.35 -13.27 3.24
C TRP A 114 9.74 -13.64 2.71
N GLN A 115 9.81 -13.92 1.41
CA GLN A 115 11.04 -14.05 0.63
C GLN A 115 10.91 -13.36 -0.72
N MET A 116 12.03 -12.85 -1.22
CA MET A 116 12.21 -12.38 -2.57
C MET A 116 13.03 -13.41 -3.34
N ARG A 117 12.47 -13.99 -4.41
CA ARG A 117 13.14 -15.00 -5.24
C ARG A 117 13.22 -14.53 -6.68
N ALA A 118 14.38 -14.76 -7.30
CA ALA A 118 14.76 -14.24 -8.62
C ALA A 118 14.71 -12.70 -8.70
N ALA A 119 15.77 -12.06 -9.17
CA ALA A 119 15.82 -10.60 -9.20
C ALA A 119 16.60 -10.11 -10.42
N ASP A 120 15.87 -9.87 -11.51
CA ASP A 120 16.36 -9.17 -12.70
C ASP A 120 15.43 -7.98 -12.98
N GLY A 121 15.36 -7.03 -12.04
CA GLY A 121 14.49 -5.85 -12.12
C GLY A 121 13.02 -6.09 -11.74
N MET A 122 12.60 -7.35 -11.72
CA MET A 122 11.33 -7.85 -11.16
C MET A 122 11.63 -8.96 -10.16
N VAL A 123 10.71 -9.22 -9.22
CA VAL A 123 10.82 -10.27 -8.21
C VAL A 123 9.60 -11.17 -8.14
N ASP A 124 9.82 -12.46 -7.87
CA ASP A 124 8.78 -13.37 -7.41
C ASP A 124 8.74 -13.32 -5.87
N LEU A 125 7.64 -12.82 -5.32
CA LEU A 125 7.42 -12.76 -3.88
C LEU A 125 6.80 -14.06 -3.40
N VAL A 126 7.35 -14.56 -2.28
CA VAL A 126 6.82 -15.76 -1.63
C VAL A 126 6.46 -15.41 -0.20
N LEU A 127 5.20 -15.66 0.18
CA LEU A 127 4.70 -15.47 1.53
C LEU A 127 4.73 -16.80 2.29
N GLY A 128 5.40 -16.80 3.43
CA GLY A 128 5.58 -17.96 4.28
C GLY A 128 4.48 -18.08 5.33
N ILE A 129 3.74 -19.18 5.31
CA ILE A 129 2.65 -19.46 6.25
C ILE A 129 3.15 -20.37 7.38
N ALA A 130 3.36 -19.78 8.55
CA ALA A 130 3.75 -20.48 9.77
C ALA A 130 2.65 -21.46 10.25
N PRO A 131 2.95 -22.43 11.14
CA PRO A 131 1.94 -23.30 11.72
C PRO A 131 0.84 -22.51 12.42
N GLY A 132 -0.42 -22.79 12.09
CA GLY A 132 -1.56 -22.09 12.66
C GLY A 132 -2.85 -22.31 11.87
N PRO A 133 -3.95 -21.62 12.24
CA PRO A 133 -5.27 -21.77 11.61
C PRO A 133 -5.26 -21.54 10.10
N LEU A 134 -4.40 -20.65 9.61
CA LEU A 134 -4.28 -20.35 8.18
C LEU A 134 -3.90 -21.56 7.33
N ARG A 135 -3.15 -22.53 7.88
CA ARG A 135 -2.80 -23.74 7.13
C ARG A 135 -3.98 -24.66 6.85
N ALA A 136 -5.14 -24.43 7.48
CA ALA A 136 -6.37 -25.13 7.15
C ALA A 136 -7.02 -24.61 5.85
N LEU A 137 -6.62 -23.43 5.37
CA LEU A 137 -7.07 -22.88 4.11
C LEU A 137 -6.45 -23.64 2.94
N GLY A 138 -7.18 -23.70 1.83
CA GLY A 138 -6.70 -24.21 0.56
C GLY A 138 -5.70 -23.28 -0.11
N GLN A 139 -4.99 -23.81 -1.11
CA GLN A 139 -3.93 -23.09 -1.81
C GLN A 139 -4.41 -21.76 -2.42
N ALA A 140 -5.57 -21.76 -3.07
CA ALA A 140 -6.11 -20.57 -3.73
C ALA A 140 -6.45 -19.45 -2.74
N GLU A 141 -7.01 -19.80 -1.57
CA GLU A 141 -7.34 -18.83 -0.51
C GLU A 141 -6.08 -18.26 0.12
N LEU A 142 -5.02 -19.08 0.27
CA LEU A 142 -3.73 -18.61 0.74
C LEU A 142 -3.05 -17.67 -0.26
N GLU A 143 -3.11 -17.97 -1.57
CA GLU A 143 -2.59 -17.12 -2.63
C GLU A 143 -3.33 -15.78 -2.69
N GLU A 144 -4.65 -15.78 -2.57
CA GLU A 144 -5.45 -14.55 -2.49
C GLU A 144 -5.09 -13.72 -1.26
N LEU A 145 -4.96 -14.35 -0.07
CA LEU A 145 -4.49 -13.66 1.12
C LEU A 145 -3.10 -13.05 0.91
N ALA A 146 -2.20 -13.79 0.26
CA ALA A 146 -0.86 -13.30 0.00
C ALA A 146 -0.85 -12.09 -0.96
N ASP A 147 -1.68 -12.11 -2.00
CA ASP A 147 -1.88 -10.96 -2.88
C ASP A 147 -2.42 -9.74 -2.11
N ILE A 148 -3.42 -9.92 -1.25
CA ILE A 148 -3.99 -8.82 -0.46
C ILE A 148 -2.95 -8.24 0.49
N PHE A 149 -2.23 -9.08 1.23
CA PHE A 149 -1.20 -8.64 2.16
C PHE A 149 -0.05 -7.95 1.44
N THR A 150 0.50 -8.55 0.38
CA THR A 150 1.60 -7.93 -0.38
C THR A 150 1.17 -6.62 -1.03
N LEU A 151 -0.05 -6.51 -1.55
CA LEU A 151 -0.59 -5.26 -2.08
C LEU A 151 -0.76 -4.20 -0.99
N GLY A 152 -1.29 -4.57 0.17
CA GLY A 152 -1.42 -3.67 1.33
C GLY A 152 -0.07 -3.20 1.86
N GLU A 153 0.95 -4.05 1.77
CA GLU A 153 2.30 -3.74 2.20
C GLU A 153 3.05 -2.89 1.18
N LEU A 154 3.24 -3.39 -0.04
CA LEU A 154 4.10 -2.75 -1.03
C LEU A 154 3.37 -1.64 -1.78
N GLY A 155 2.04 -1.69 -1.85
CA GLY A 155 1.29 -0.80 -2.69
C GLY A 155 1.37 -1.19 -4.16
N GLU A 156 0.35 -0.76 -4.87
CA GLU A 156 0.02 -1.10 -6.25
C GLU A 156 1.09 -0.70 -7.26
N LEU A 157 1.76 0.46 -7.09
CA LEU A 157 2.84 0.84 -8.01
C LEU A 157 4.02 -0.13 -7.93
N ASN A 158 4.45 -0.46 -6.71
CA ASN A 158 5.52 -1.43 -6.51
C ASN A 158 5.13 -2.82 -7.00
N MET A 159 3.88 -3.23 -6.75
CA MET A 159 3.35 -4.50 -7.27
C MET A 159 3.37 -4.54 -8.80
N MET A 160 2.96 -3.46 -9.48
CA MET A 160 2.95 -3.42 -10.96
C MET A 160 4.34 -3.35 -11.57
N ASP A 161 5.27 -2.62 -10.95
CA ASP A 161 6.53 -2.23 -11.59
C ASP A 161 7.70 -3.14 -11.24
N HIS A 162 7.55 -3.93 -10.18
CA HIS A 162 8.66 -4.70 -9.62
C HIS A 162 8.27 -6.12 -9.19
N VAL A 163 7.00 -6.50 -9.15
CA VAL A 163 6.57 -7.84 -8.72
C VAL A 163 5.99 -8.61 -9.91
N ASN A 164 6.57 -9.78 -10.20
CA ASN A 164 6.11 -10.65 -11.28
C ASN A 164 5.04 -11.64 -10.82
N SER A 165 5.22 -12.20 -9.63
CA SER A 165 4.25 -13.13 -9.03
C SER A 165 4.27 -13.05 -7.51
N VAL A 166 3.14 -13.43 -6.92
CA VAL A 166 3.02 -13.70 -5.48
C VAL A 166 2.60 -15.14 -5.33
N SER A 167 3.28 -15.86 -4.43
CA SER A 167 2.98 -17.25 -4.12
C SER A 167 3.11 -17.51 -2.64
N VAL A 168 2.69 -18.69 -2.19
CA VAL A 168 2.72 -19.09 -0.78
C VAL A 168 3.46 -20.38 -0.56
N GLU A 169 4.14 -20.46 0.58
CA GLU A 169 4.77 -21.69 1.06
C GLU A 169 4.47 -21.90 2.53
N GLN A 170 4.29 -23.16 2.94
CA GLN A 170 4.23 -23.48 4.36
C GLN A 170 5.64 -23.54 4.93
N ILE A 171 5.88 -22.81 6.03
CA ILE A 171 7.20 -22.67 6.66
C ILE A 171 7.15 -23.09 8.12
N ASP A 172 8.21 -23.69 8.67
CA ASP A 172 8.20 -24.14 10.08
C ASP A 172 7.99 -23.00 11.08
N GLY A 173 8.39 -21.78 10.70
CA GLY A 173 8.14 -20.56 11.44
C GLY A 173 8.97 -19.40 10.89
N LEU A 174 8.74 -18.20 11.44
CA LEU A 174 9.55 -17.03 11.13
C LEU A 174 11.01 -17.27 11.50
N SER A 175 11.92 -16.78 10.66
CA SER A 175 13.35 -16.97 10.83
C SER A 175 14.12 -15.85 10.15
N ARG A 176 15.45 -15.93 10.15
CA ARG A 176 16.27 -15.00 9.37
C ARG A 176 16.00 -15.12 7.87
N ASP A 177 15.73 -16.32 7.39
CA ASP A 177 15.44 -16.59 5.98
C ASP A 177 13.97 -16.36 5.64
N TRP A 178 13.10 -16.23 6.65
CA TRP A 178 11.69 -15.90 6.55
C TRP A 178 11.34 -14.76 7.53
N PRO A 179 11.84 -13.54 7.27
CA PRO A 179 11.55 -12.39 8.11
C PRO A 179 10.05 -12.07 8.12
N SER A 180 9.58 -11.47 9.21
CA SER A 180 8.17 -11.06 9.36
C SER A 180 7.75 -10.12 8.23
N LEU A 181 6.52 -10.26 7.76
CA LEU A 181 5.89 -9.39 6.78
C LEU A 181 5.96 -7.90 7.14
N ALA A 182 5.98 -7.57 8.44
CA ALA A 182 6.18 -6.19 8.91
C ALA A 182 7.46 -5.52 8.38
N THR A 183 8.45 -6.32 7.96
CA THR A 183 9.73 -5.85 7.41
C THR A 183 9.77 -5.84 5.88
N LEU A 184 8.74 -6.37 5.20
CA LEU A 184 8.73 -6.53 3.74
C LEU A 184 8.96 -5.20 3.03
N ARG A 185 8.20 -4.17 3.39
CA ARG A 185 8.28 -2.87 2.74
C ARG A 185 9.68 -2.26 2.78
N ALA A 186 10.35 -2.37 3.93
CA ALA A 186 11.73 -1.89 4.10
C ALA A 186 12.72 -2.74 3.29
N GLY A 187 12.65 -4.07 3.42
CA GLY A 187 13.52 -4.98 2.66
C GLY A 187 13.35 -4.85 1.13
N PHE A 188 12.13 -4.56 0.68
CA PHE A 188 11.83 -4.31 -0.73
C PHE A 188 12.48 -3.01 -1.24
N ALA A 189 12.41 -1.92 -0.47
CA ALA A 189 13.08 -0.67 -0.84
C ALA A 189 14.61 -0.79 -0.87
N ASP A 190 15.19 -1.64 -0.02
CA ASP A 190 16.63 -1.92 -0.04
C ASP A 190 17.04 -2.68 -1.33
N ALA A 191 16.22 -3.64 -1.77
CA ALA A 191 16.46 -4.40 -2.99
C ALA A 191 16.14 -3.60 -4.28
N PHE A 192 15.15 -2.72 -4.22
CA PHE A 192 14.70 -1.88 -5.33
C PHE A 192 14.78 -0.39 -4.98
N PRO A 193 15.96 0.24 -5.03
CA PRO A 193 16.13 1.65 -4.64
C PRO A 193 15.33 2.63 -5.50
N ALA A 194 14.86 2.23 -6.68
CA ALA A 194 14.04 3.03 -7.58
C ALA A 194 12.53 2.80 -7.40
N CYS A 195 12.10 1.96 -6.46
CA CYS A 195 10.68 1.72 -6.24
C CYS A 195 9.99 2.94 -5.60
N ALA A 196 8.67 3.03 -5.73
CA ALA A 196 7.88 4.17 -5.26
C ALA A 196 8.04 4.40 -3.75
N TYR A 197 8.19 3.34 -2.95
CA TYR A 197 8.43 3.49 -1.51
C TYR A 197 9.82 4.04 -1.20
N ALA A 198 10.86 3.59 -1.91
CA ALA A 198 12.22 4.09 -1.73
C ALA A 198 12.34 5.57 -2.14
N GLU A 199 11.65 5.96 -3.22
CA GLU A 199 11.54 7.36 -3.65
C GLU A 199 10.89 8.23 -2.57
N TRP A 200 9.77 7.76 -2.02
CA TRP A 200 9.11 8.43 -0.91
C TRP A 200 10.02 8.56 0.32
N LEU A 201 10.70 7.50 0.75
CA LEU A 201 11.61 7.61 1.91
C LEU A 201 12.71 8.66 1.71
N ARG A 202 13.11 8.95 0.46
CA ARG A 202 14.05 10.04 0.16
C ARG A 202 13.39 11.40 0.29
N SER A 203 12.17 11.59 -0.21
CA SER A 203 11.45 12.88 -0.10
C SER A 203 11.09 13.23 1.35
N ALA A 204 10.76 12.23 2.18
CA ALA A 204 10.44 12.46 3.58
C ALA A 204 11.66 12.90 4.44
N ARG A 205 12.89 12.73 3.93
CA ARG A 205 14.14 13.05 4.63
C ARG A 205 14.83 14.33 4.13
N SER A 206 14.35 14.91 3.04
CA SER A 206 14.86 16.15 2.43
C SER A 206 14.15 17.37 2.97
#